data_AF-A0A3M7SPU3-F1
#
_entry.id   AF-A0A3M7SPU3-F1
#
_cell.length_a   1.000
_cell.length_b   1.000
_cell.length_c   1.000
_cell.angle_alpha   90.00
_cell.angle_beta   90.00
_cell.angle_gamma   90.00
#
_symmetry.space_group_name_H-M   'P 1'
#
loop_
_entity.id
_entity.type
_entity.pdbx_description
1 polymer ?
#
loop_
_entity_poly.entity_id
_entity_poly.type
_entity_poly.pdbx_seq_one_letter_code
_entity_poly.pdbx_strand_id
1 'polypeptide(L)'
;MFDKDVNNMHYTNSLAGFNQVIDEALSRCSLYPQLLSFKNYFVSQWLVSIWVNWSLFSRPYGFSTTINNTEGFNRIIKKVYTSYERNTVLECCMMLVKMVNDISIAQDRFDLTI
;
A
#
# COMPACT_ATOMS: atom_id res chain seq x y z
N MET A 1 7.35 9.38 -11.94
CA MET A 1 8.32 10.50 -12.10
C MET A 1 9.27 10.54 -10.91
N PHE A 2 8.76 10.66 -9.68
CA PHE A 2 9.58 10.62 -8.46
C PHE A 2 10.24 9.26 -8.19
N ASP A 3 9.64 8.14 -8.61
CA ASP A 3 10.26 6.80 -8.44
C ASP A 3 11.63 6.67 -9.14
N LYS A 4 11.81 7.35 -10.28
CA LYS A 4 13.11 7.40 -10.96
C LYS A 4 14.12 8.20 -10.14
N ASP A 5 13.67 9.28 -9.51
CA ASP A 5 14.50 10.11 -8.64
C ASP A 5 14.92 9.34 -7.38
N VAL A 6 14.00 8.60 -6.77
CA VAL A 6 14.26 7.70 -5.63
C VAL A 6 15.27 6.63 -6.01
N ASN A 7 15.12 5.99 -7.17
CA ASN A 7 16.12 5.04 -7.67
C ASN A 7 17.49 5.70 -7.86
N ASN A 8 17.54 6.88 -8.48
CA ASN A 8 18.79 7.61 -8.66
C ASN A 8 19.44 7.93 -7.31
N MET A 9 18.67 8.40 -6.32
CA MET A 9 19.13 8.64 -4.95
C MET A 9 19.75 7.37 -4.35
N HIS A 10 19.08 6.22 -4.50
CA HIS A 10 19.58 4.95 -4.00
C HIS A 10 20.95 4.60 -4.58
N TYR A 11 21.14 4.70 -5.89
CA TYR A 11 22.35 4.24 -6.57
C TYR A 11 23.43 5.32 -6.76
N THR A 12 23.39 6.40 -5.99
CA THR A 12 24.49 7.38 -5.98
C THR A 12 25.74 6.81 -5.32
N ASN A 13 26.92 7.12 -5.89
CA ASN A 13 28.21 6.62 -5.40
C ASN A 13 28.89 7.58 -4.41
N SER A 14 28.30 8.74 -4.13
CA SER A 14 28.85 9.75 -3.22
C SER A 14 27.76 10.55 -2.52
N LEU A 15 28.07 11.07 -1.33
CA LEU A 15 27.16 11.94 -0.57
C LEU A 15 26.83 13.23 -1.35
N ALA A 16 27.82 13.78 -2.06
CA ALA A 16 27.64 14.96 -2.89
C ALA A 16 26.65 14.68 -4.03
N GLY A 17 26.77 13.54 -4.72
CA GLY A 17 25.84 13.13 -5.75
C GLY A 17 24.45 12.87 -5.20
N PHE A 18 24.35 12.25 -4.02
CA PHE A 18 23.08 12.04 -3.33
C PHE A 18 22.34 13.35 -3.04
N ASN A 19 23.03 14.32 -2.44
CA ASN A 19 22.47 15.63 -2.13
C ASN A 19 22.02 16.36 -3.38
N GLN A 20 22.81 16.31 -4.46
CA GLN A 20 22.44 16.93 -5.74
C GLN A 20 21.13 16.33 -6.29
N VAL A 21 21.01 15.00 -6.32
CA VAL A 21 19.80 14.34 -6.84
C VAL A 21 18.58 14.67 -5.97
N ILE A 22 18.75 14.79 -4.65
CA ILE A 22 17.69 15.23 -3.74
C ILE A 22 17.25 16.65 -4.07
N ASP A 23 18.19 17.60 -4.16
CA ASP A 23 17.86 19.00 -4.39
C ASP A 23 17.12 19.19 -5.71
N GLU A 24 17.56 18.50 -6.77
CA GLU A 24 16.88 18.50 -8.06
C GLU A 24 15.46 17.91 -7.98
N ALA A 25 15.29 16.78 -7.28
CA ALA A 25 13.99 16.12 -7.13
C ALA A 25 13.01 16.97 -6.31
N LEU A 26 13.46 17.53 -5.19
CA LEU A 26 12.67 18.40 -4.33
C LEU A 26 12.31 19.72 -5.01
N SER A 27 13.21 20.26 -5.85
CA SER A 27 12.94 21.44 -6.67
C SER A 27 11.85 21.15 -7.70
N ARG A 28 11.89 19.99 -8.37
CA ARG A 28 10.80 19.56 -9.27
C ARG A 28 9.48 19.39 -8.55
N CYS A 29 9.48 18.77 -7.36
CA CYS A 29 8.26 18.65 -6.54
C CYS A 29 7.69 20.02 -6.16
N SER A 30 8.54 21.02 -5.91
CA SER A 30 8.11 22.38 -5.59
C SER A 30 7.42 23.12 -6.74
N LEU A 31 7.61 22.69 -8.00
CA LEU A 31 6.91 23.27 -9.14
C LEU A 31 5.42 22.92 -9.17
N TYR A 32 5.02 21.88 -8.42
CA TYR A 32 3.67 21.35 -8.41
C TYR A 32 3.05 21.50 -7.02
N PRO A 33 2.09 22.44 -6.82
CA PRO A 33 1.48 22.69 -5.51
C PRO A 33 0.90 21.43 -4.84
N GLN A 34 0.34 20.52 -5.64
CA GLN A 34 -0.22 19.25 -5.16
C GLN A 34 0.83 18.29 -4.55
N LEU A 35 2.12 18.50 -4.84
CA LEU A 35 3.21 17.69 -4.31
C LEU A 35 3.87 18.32 -3.08
N LEU A 36 3.43 19.50 -2.63
CA LEU A 36 4.08 20.19 -1.50
C LEU A 36 3.93 19.42 -0.19
N SER A 37 2.74 18.86 0.08
CA SER A 37 2.51 18.01 1.26
C SER A 37 3.36 16.74 1.22
N PHE A 38 3.47 16.13 0.03
CA PHE A 38 4.34 14.97 -0.19
C PHE A 38 5.81 15.32 0.02
N LYS A 39 6.28 16.45 -0.51
CA LYS A 39 7.65 16.95 -0.33
C LYS A 39 7.98 17.10 1.15
N ASN A 40 7.11 17.77 1.92
CA ASN A 40 7.33 18.00 3.35
C ASN A 40 7.36 16.68 4.14
N TYR A 41 6.42 15.79 3.84
CA TYR A 41 6.43 14.43 4.38
C TYR A 41 7.75 13.71 4.05
N PHE A 42 8.17 13.75 2.78
CA PHE A 42 9.35 13.05 2.32
C PHE A 42 10.62 13.52 3.02
N VAL A 43 10.81 14.85 3.11
CA VAL A 43 11.94 15.44 3.84
C VAL A 43 11.91 15.03 5.31
N SER A 44 10.79 15.20 6.00
CA SER A 44 10.70 14.90 7.42
C SER A 44 10.98 13.44 7.75
N GLN A 45 10.42 12.51 6.97
CA GLN A 45 10.53 11.08 7.24
C GLN A 45 11.80 10.48 6.69
N TRP A 46 12.15 10.77 5.44
CA TRP A 46 13.21 10.04 4.76
C TRP A 46 14.55 10.76 4.84
N LEU A 47 14.60 12.08 5.05
CA LEU A 47 15.88 12.80 5.09
C LEU A 47 16.31 13.19 6.51
N VAL A 48 15.36 13.45 7.40
CA VAL A 48 15.66 14.00 8.74
C VAL A 48 15.43 12.99 9.87
N SER A 49 14.50 12.04 9.72
CA SER A 49 14.16 11.12 10.81
C SER A 49 15.18 10.00 11.00
N ILE A 50 14.90 9.12 11.97
CA ILE A 50 15.63 7.87 12.22
C ILE A 50 15.70 6.93 10.99
N TRP A 51 14.83 7.13 9.99
CA TRP A 51 14.75 6.31 8.79
C TRP A 51 15.73 6.73 7.69
N VAL A 52 16.59 7.74 7.91
CA VAL A 52 17.51 8.32 6.90
C VAL A 52 18.45 7.32 6.23
N ASN A 53 18.72 6.17 6.85
CA ASN A 53 19.60 5.10 6.32
C ASN A 53 18.97 4.26 5.18
N TRP A 54 17.88 4.73 4.59
CA TRP A 54 17.19 4.02 3.52
C TRP A 54 17.97 4.08 2.17
N SER A 55 18.79 5.10 1.92
CA SER A 55 19.58 5.26 0.69
C SER A 55 20.78 4.29 0.63
N LEU A 56 21.09 3.72 -0.54
CA LEU A 56 22.13 2.67 -0.64
C LEU A 56 23.55 3.21 -0.53
N PHE A 57 23.76 4.50 -0.83
CA PHE A 57 25.05 5.17 -0.63
C PHE A 57 25.62 4.96 0.80
N SER A 58 24.75 4.85 1.81
CA SER A 58 25.12 4.68 3.22
C SER A 58 25.14 3.22 3.70
N ARG A 59 24.64 2.24 2.91
CA ARG A 59 24.40 0.90 3.44
C ARG A 59 25.66 0.02 3.44
N PRO A 60 25.95 -0.66 4.57
CA PRO A 60 27.00 -1.68 4.62
C PRO A 60 26.63 -2.91 3.79
N TYR A 61 27.65 -3.62 3.32
CA TYR A 61 27.50 -4.83 2.52
C TYR A 61 26.68 -5.91 3.27
N GLY A 62 25.76 -6.59 2.57
CA GLY A 62 24.95 -7.68 3.13
C GLY A 62 23.52 -7.32 3.58
N PHE A 63 23.11 -6.05 3.48
CA PHE A 63 21.73 -5.65 3.73
C PHE A 63 20.92 -5.58 2.44
N SER A 64 19.71 -6.16 2.45
CA SER A 64 18.83 -6.15 1.27
C SER A 64 18.51 -4.71 0.86
N THR A 65 18.81 -4.40 -0.40
CA THR A 65 18.52 -3.11 -1.05
C THR A 65 17.05 -2.97 -1.46
N THR A 66 16.32 -4.09 -1.49
CA THR A 66 14.95 -4.15 -1.96
C THR A 66 13.97 -4.34 -0.82
N ILE A 67 12.86 -3.62 -0.87
CA ILE A 67 11.68 -3.79 -0.01
C ILE A 67 10.92 -5.07 -0.38
N ASN A 68 11.37 -5.81 -1.40
CA ASN A 68 10.70 -6.95 -2.03
C ASN A 68 10.23 -8.01 -1.03
N ASN A 69 10.99 -8.27 0.04
CA ASN A 69 10.58 -9.21 1.09
C ASN A 69 9.36 -8.69 1.88
N THR A 70 9.41 -7.43 2.31
CA THR A 70 8.33 -6.77 3.04
C THR A 70 7.12 -6.53 2.14
N GLU A 71 7.33 -6.12 0.89
CA GLU A 71 6.27 -5.97 -0.12
C GLU A 71 5.61 -7.32 -0.45
N GLY A 72 6.42 -8.36 -0.63
CA GLY A 72 5.96 -9.73 -0.85
C GLY A 72 5.12 -10.24 0.32
N PHE A 73 5.58 -10.04 1.55
CA PHE A 73 4.84 -10.37 2.76
C PHE A 73 3.52 -9.60 2.85
N ASN A 74 3.54 -8.28 2.68
CA ASN A 74 2.34 -7.43 2.70
C ASN A 74 1.35 -7.82 1.60
N ARG A 75 1.85 -8.22 0.43
CA ARG A 75 1.01 -8.71 -0.67
C ARG A 75 0.28 -9.99 -0.28
N ILE A 76 0.95 -10.92 0.40
CA ILE A 76 0.32 -12.17 0.87
C ILE A 76 -0.77 -11.85 1.90
N ILE A 77 -0.48 -11.02 2.91
CA ILE A 77 -1.47 -10.63 3.92
C ILE A 77 -2.70 -9.98 3.28
N LYS A 78 -2.48 -8.98 2.42
CA LYS A 78 -3.57 -8.29 1.72
C LYS A 78 -4.40 -9.26 0.89
N LYS A 79 -3.76 -10.21 0.20
CA LYS A 79 -4.46 -11.22 -0.58
C LYS A 79 -5.33 -12.12 0.30
N VAL A 80 -4.79 -12.60 1.42
CA VAL A 80 -5.53 -13.45 2.38
C VAL A 80 -6.71 -12.70 2.98
N TYR A 81 -6.48 -11.48 3.46
CA TYR A 81 -7.53 -10.66 4.06
C TYR A 81 -8.66 -10.32 3.07
N THR A 82 -8.30 -9.88 1.85
CA THR A 82 -9.30 -9.62 0.80
C THR A 82 -10.06 -10.88 0.40
N SER A 83 -9.40 -12.05 0.40
CA SER A 83 -10.09 -13.32 0.13
C SER A 83 -11.04 -13.70 1.27
N TYR A 84 -10.64 -13.47 2.52
CA TYR A 84 -11.48 -13.70 3.68
C TYR A 84 -12.74 -12.83 3.63
N GLU A 85 -12.61 -11.52 3.43
CA GLU A 85 -13.77 -10.62 3.33
C GLU A 85 -14.73 -11.04 2.21
N ARG A 86 -14.21 -11.41 1.03
CA ARG A 86 -15.04 -11.88 -0.09
C ARG A 86 -15.80 -13.17 0.24
N ASN A 87 -15.13 -14.13 0.88
CA ASN A 87 -15.77 -15.39 1.25
C ASN A 87 -16.83 -15.17 2.34
N THR A 88 -16.56 -14.33 3.33
CA THR A 88 -17.54 -13.98 4.38
C THR A 88 -18.78 -13.29 3.78
N VAL A 89 -18.60 -12.36 2.84
CA VAL A 89 -19.71 -11.72 2.13
C VAL A 89 -20.52 -12.75 1.34
N LEU A 90 -19.85 -13.67 0.64
CA LEU A 90 -20.52 -14.74 -0.11
C LEU A 90 -21.32 -15.65 0.82
N GLU A 91 -20.76 -16.05 1.96
CA GLU A 91 -21.46 -16.86 2.97
C GLU A 91 -22.69 -16.14 3.53
N CYS A 92 -22.59 -14.85 3.83
CA CYS A 92 -23.73 -14.03 4.24
C CYS A 92 -24.84 -14.00 3.17
N CYS A 93 -24.49 -13.78 1.90
CA CYS A 93 -25.46 -13.82 0.80
C CYS A 93 -26.13 -15.19 0.68
N MET A 94 -25.38 -16.28 0.80
CA MET A 94 -25.94 -17.64 0.75
C MET A 94 -26.88 -17.91 1.93
N MET A 95 -26.56 -17.39 3.12
CA MET A 95 -27.43 -17.51 4.30
C MET A 95 -28.75 -16.76 4.09
N LEU A 96 -28.72 -15.54 3.56
CA LEU A 96 -29.91 -14.76 3.24
C LEU A 96 -30.80 -15.48 2.21
N VAL A 97 -30.21 -16.06 1.16
CA VAL A 97 -30.96 -16.85 0.17
C VAL A 97 -31.66 -18.04 0.83
N LYS A 98 -30.99 -18.76 1.74
CA LYS A 98 -31.62 -19.85 2.50
C LYS A 98 -32.80 -19.36 3.34
N MET A 99 -32.62 -18.27 4.09
CA MET A 99 -33.69 -17.71 4.93
C MET A 99 -34.91 -17.30 4.09
N VAL A 100 -34.69 -16.67 2.93
CA VAL A 100 -35.78 -16.28 2.01
C VAL A 100 -36.50 -17.52 1.46
N ASN A 101 -35.75 -18.55 1.05
CA ASN A 101 -36.35 -19.80 0.59
C ASN A 101 -37.16 -20.50 1.69
N ASP A 102 -36.66 -20.54 2.92
CA ASP A 102 -37.38 -21.13 4.06
C ASP A 102 -38.67 -20.37 4.36
N ILE A 103 -38.65 -19.03 4.30
CA ILE A 103 -39.86 -18.19 4.45
C ILE A 103 -40.86 -18.45 3.32
N SER A 104 -40.39 -18.53 2.07
CA SER A 104 -41.25 -18.81 0.92
C SER A 104 -41.94 -20.16 1.03
N ILE A 105 -41.20 -21.21 1.41
CA ILE A 105 -41.75 -22.56 1.63
C ILE A 105 -42.71 -22.59 2.83
N ALA A 106 -42.43 -21.80 3.87
CA ALA A 106 -43.32 -21.68 5.02
C ALA A 106 -44.64 -20.96 4.65
N GLN A 107 -44.60 -19.94 3.79
CA GLN A 107 -45.79 -19.22 3.31
C GLN A 107 -46.71 -20.11 2.46
N ASP A 108 -46.16 -20.96 1.59
CA ASP A 108 -46.93 -21.94 0.81
C ASP A 108 -47.68 -22.98 1.67
N ARG A 109 -47.33 -23.13 2.96
CA ARG A 109 -48.03 -24.03 3.89
C ARG A 109 -49.18 -23.36 4.66
N PHE A 110 -49.29 -22.04 4.60
CA PHE A 110 -50.40 -21.28 5.16
C PHE A 110 -51.29 -20.79 4.03
N ASP A 111 -52.01 -21.73 3.39
CA ASP A 111 -53.12 -21.40 2.51
C ASP A 111 -54.24 -20.80 3.38
N LEU A 112 -54.20 -19.49 3.59
CA LEU A 112 -55.27 -18.71 4.24
C LEU A 112 -56.40 -18.50 3.23
N THR A 113 -57.00 -19.59 2.76
CA THR A 113 -58.35 -19.54 2.18
C THR A 113 -59.34 -19.50 3.35
N ILE A 114 -59.65 -18.28 3.80
CA ILE A 114 -60.92 -17.95 4.45
C ILE A 114 -61.86 -17.43 3.38
#